data_AF-A0A4Q5RD99-F1
#
_entry.id   AF-A0A4Q5RD99-F1
#
_cell.length_a   1.000
_cell.length_b   1.000
_cell.length_c   1.000
_cell.angle_alpha   90.00
_cell.angle_beta   90.00
_cell.angle_gamma   90.00
#
_symmetry.space_group_name_H-M   'P 1'
#
loop_
_entity.id
_entity.type
_entity.pdbx_description
1 polymer ?
#
loop_
_entity_poly.entity_id
_entity_poly.type
_entity_poly.pdbx_seq_one_letter_code
_entity_poly.pdbx_strand_id
1 'polypeptide(L)'
;MGSGHGGGEATARGLFLGVKYARFVWRRPLRAVSGLLLALLGSCATPEEVPPPKQLLPKEKVVSLLVQLHVLEARVEASHLSPDSARALFQQQKNEILRKNDVPQKDSLLQRSYRYYAVNHKDMDEIYKAIIDSLEHREALLNGTPTKKTDHP
;
A
#
# COMPACT_ATOMS: atom_id res chain seq x y z
N MET A 1 -67.49 29.19 -37.08
CA MET A 1 -68.44 28.40 -36.27
C MET A 1 -67.85 28.22 -34.88
N GLY A 2 -68.63 28.55 -33.85
CA GLY A 2 -68.36 28.29 -32.43
C GLY A 2 -67.34 29.25 -31.81
N SER A 3 -67.75 30.29 -31.07
CA SER A 3 -68.19 30.26 -29.66
C SER A 3 -67.06 29.79 -28.73
N GLY A 4 -66.59 30.54 -27.73
CA GLY A 4 -67.05 31.78 -27.12
C GLY A 4 -66.45 31.89 -25.70
N HIS A 5 -66.59 33.07 -25.10
CA HIS A 5 -66.64 33.40 -23.64
C HIS A 5 -65.50 32.88 -22.73
N GLY A 6 -64.91 33.65 -21.82
CA GLY A 6 -65.14 34.97 -21.23
C GLY A 6 -63.88 35.28 -20.40
N GLY A 7 -63.51 36.54 -20.16
CA GLY A 7 -64.17 37.43 -19.22
C GLY A 7 -63.59 37.22 -17.81
N GLY A 8 -62.77 38.17 -17.33
CA GLY A 8 -62.26 38.16 -15.95
C GLY A 8 -61.08 39.09 -15.73
N GLU A 9 -61.38 40.34 -15.36
CA GLU A 9 -60.47 41.44 -15.09
C GLU A 9 -59.58 41.28 -13.85
N ALA A 10 -58.42 41.96 -13.93
CA ALA A 10 -57.69 42.70 -12.90
C ALA A 10 -57.52 42.11 -11.48
N THR A 11 -56.26 42.01 -11.06
CA THR A 11 -55.75 42.81 -9.91
C THR A 11 -54.23 42.73 -9.82
N ALA A 12 -53.59 43.89 -9.92
CA ALA A 12 -52.16 44.08 -9.72
C ALA A 12 -51.78 43.89 -8.23
N ARG A 13 -50.75 43.10 -7.95
CA ARG A 13 -49.97 43.21 -6.71
C ARG A 13 -48.50 43.00 -7.05
N GLY A 14 -47.75 44.11 -7.08
CA GLY A 14 -46.30 44.08 -7.15
C GLY A 14 -45.71 43.41 -5.92
N LEU A 15 -44.78 42.47 -6.13
CA LEU A 15 -43.87 42.01 -5.09
C LEU A 15 -42.54 42.75 -5.28
N PHE A 16 -42.33 43.78 -4.45
CA PHE A 16 -40.99 44.29 -4.16
C PHE A 16 -40.25 43.22 -3.36
N LEU A 17 -39.32 42.50 -4.01
CA LEU A 17 -38.31 41.70 -3.31
C LEU A 17 -37.32 42.64 -2.62
N GLY A 18 -37.63 42.98 -1.37
CA GLY A 18 -36.70 43.63 -0.45
C GLY A 18 -35.63 42.64 0.02
N VAL A 19 -34.44 42.77 -0.56
CA VAL A 19 -33.19 42.23 -0.05
C VAL A 19 -32.98 42.74 1.38
N LYS A 20 -32.94 41.84 2.37
CA LYS A 20 -32.49 42.17 3.74
C LYS A 20 -31.07 41.65 3.95
N TYR A 21 -30.11 42.54 3.72
CA TYR A 21 -28.72 42.37 4.15
C TYR A 21 -28.61 42.43 5.68
N ALA A 22 -27.61 41.70 6.18
CA ALA A 22 -26.94 41.84 7.48
C ALA A 22 -27.69 41.41 8.75
N ARG A 23 -27.36 40.21 9.23
CA ARG A 23 -26.96 40.02 10.63
C ARG A 23 -25.76 39.07 10.68
N PHE A 24 -24.59 39.69 10.65
CA PHE A 24 -23.29 39.18 11.08
C PHE A 24 -23.42 38.60 12.50
N VAL A 25 -23.73 37.32 12.62
CA VAL A 25 -23.69 36.59 13.90
C VAL A 25 -22.27 36.08 14.07
N TRP A 26 -21.47 36.95 14.67
CA TRP A 26 -20.18 36.68 15.27
C TRP A 26 -20.37 35.80 16.52
N ARG A 27 -20.59 34.49 16.33
CA ARG A 27 -20.57 33.50 17.43
C ARG A 27 -19.79 32.25 17.01
N ARG A 28 -18.48 32.32 17.29
CA ARG A 28 -17.50 31.24 17.51
C ARG A 28 -17.94 29.79 17.19
N PRO A 29 -17.23 29.11 16.27
CA PRO A 29 -16.99 27.68 16.36
C PRO A 29 -15.50 27.37 16.61
N LEU A 30 -14.79 28.16 17.43
CA LEU A 30 -13.40 27.85 17.83
C LEU A 30 -13.29 26.54 18.65
N ARG A 31 -14.43 26.01 19.13
CA ARG A 31 -14.51 24.73 19.87
C ARG A 31 -14.61 23.50 18.97
N ALA A 32 -15.05 23.63 17.73
CA ALA A 32 -15.23 22.49 16.83
C ALA A 32 -13.90 22.01 16.23
N VAL A 33 -12.98 22.94 15.95
CA VAL A 33 -11.64 22.61 15.40
C VAL A 33 -10.75 21.93 16.45
N SER A 34 -10.89 22.29 17.73
CA SER A 34 -10.14 21.69 18.85
C SER A 34 -10.51 20.22 19.09
N GLY A 35 -11.79 19.86 18.95
CA GLY A 35 -12.25 18.47 19.11
C GLY A 35 -11.78 17.53 18.00
N LEU A 36 -11.70 18.03 16.75
CA LEU A 36 -11.23 17.24 15.61
C LEU A 36 -9.71 16.98 15.67
N LEU A 37 -8.93 17.92 16.22
CA LEU A 37 -7.49 17.76 16.39
C LEU A 37 -7.13 16.79 17.54
N LEU A 38 -7.96 16.72 18.59
CA LEU A 38 -7.75 15.81 19.72
C LEU A 38 -8.15 14.35 19.38
N ALA A 39 -9.10 14.15 18.46
CA ALA A 39 -9.49 12.82 17.98
C ALA A 39 -8.42 12.14 17.10
N LEU A 40 -7.55 12.91 16.46
CA LEU A 40 -6.44 12.40 15.64
C LEU A 40 -5.27 11.85 16.47
N LEU A 41 -5.15 12.22 17.75
CA LEU A 41 -4.05 11.80 18.63
C LEU A 41 -4.34 10.48 19.38
N GLY A 42 -5.55 9.93 19.28
CA GLY A 42 -5.98 8.71 19.98
C GLY A 42 -5.67 7.40 19.26
N SER A 43 -5.04 7.41 18.09
CA SER A 43 -4.68 6.16 17.37
C SER A 43 -3.39 5.57 17.92
N CYS A 44 -3.39 5.19 19.19
CA CYS A 44 -2.34 4.35 19.76
C CYS A 44 -2.61 2.91 19.31
N ALA A 45 -1.96 2.48 18.23
CA ALA A 45 -1.96 1.07 17.84
C ALA A 45 -1.11 0.31 18.87
N THR A 46 -1.75 -0.42 19.78
CA THR A 46 -1.06 -1.40 20.62
C THR A 46 -0.36 -2.41 19.70
N PRO A 47 0.90 -2.81 19.97
CA PRO A 47 1.55 -3.87 19.23
C PRO A 47 0.70 -5.13 19.34
N GLU A 48 -0.06 -5.43 18.28
CA GLU A 48 -0.85 -6.64 18.22
C GLU A 48 0.12 -7.78 17.89
N GLU A 49 0.35 -8.66 18.86
CA GLU A 49 1.09 -9.89 18.64
C GLU A 49 0.29 -10.74 17.64
N VAL A 50 0.70 -10.68 16.37
CA VAL A 50 0.06 -11.45 15.30
C VAL A 50 0.41 -12.92 15.51
N PRO A 51 -0.56 -13.80 15.84
CA PRO A 51 -0.28 -15.21 16.00
C PRO A 51 0.19 -15.81 14.66
N PRO A 52 1.07 -16.83 14.69
CA PRO A 52 1.59 -17.42 13.46
C PRO A 52 0.43 -17.99 12.62
N PRO A 53 0.42 -17.76 11.29
CA PRO A 53 -0.59 -18.31 10.42
C PRO A 53 -0.48 -19.85 10.39
N LYS A 54 -1.60 -20.54 10.15
CA LYS A 54 -1.67 -22.02 10.10
C LYS A 54 -0.64 -22.66 9.16
N GLN A 55 -0.21 -21.92 8.14
CA GLN A 55 0.87 -22.30 7.23
C GLN A 55 1.82 -21.10 7.12
N LEU A 56 3.06 -21.32 7.56
CA LEU A 56 4.14 -20.34 7.58
C LEU A 56 5.37 -20.95 6.92
N LEU A 57 5.99 -20.24 5.97
CA LEU A 57 7.27 -20.66 5.41
C LEU A 57 8.38 -20.50 6.45
N PRO A 58 9.31 -21.46 6.57
CA PRO A 58 10.51 -21.28 7.38
C PRO A 58 11.31 -20.04 6.95
N LYS A 59 12.01 -19.40 7.89
CA LYS A 59 12.81 -18.18 7.65
C LYS A 59 13.80 -18.38 6.50
N GLU A 60 14.51 -19.50 6.49
CA GLU A 60 15.52 -19.84 5.48
C GLU A 60 14.91 -19.96 4.08
N LYS A 61 13.68 -20.49 4.00
CA LYS A 61 12.93 -20.59 2.75
C LYS A 61 12.50 -19.21 2.26
N VAL A 62 12.08 -18.32 3.17
CA VAL A 62 11.75 -16.92 2.84
C VAL A 62 12.99 -16.18 2.34
N VAL A 63 14.13 -16.29 3.03
CA VAL A 63 15.42 -15.71 2.61
C VAL A 63 15.78 -16.17 1.20
N SER A 64 15.79 -17.49 0.96
CA SER A 64 16.13 -18.06 -0.35
C SER A 64 15.22 -17.56 -1.48
N LEU A 65 13.91 -17.42 -1.20
CA LEU A 65 12.95 -16.90 -2.19
C LEU A 65 13.16 -15.41 -2.46
N LEU A 66 13.33 -14.59 -1.43
CA LEU A 66 13.52 -13.14 -1.57
C LEU A 66 14.83 -12.82 -2.30
N VAL A 67 15.92 -13.55 -2.02
CA VAL A 67 17.17 -13.43 -2.78
C VAL A 67 16.95 -13.74 -4.27
N GLN A 68 16.20 -14.80 -4.60
CA GLN A 68 15.87 -15.12 -6.00
C GLN A 68 15.01 -14.03 -6.66
N LEU A 69 14.09 -13.42 -5.91
CA LEU A 69 13.24 -12.33 -6.42
C LEU A 69 14.01 -11.04 -6.64
N HIS A 70 14.96 -10.68 -5.77
CA HIS A 70 15.84 -9.52 -5.99
C HIS A 70 16.71 -9.69 -7.24
N VAL A 71 17.28 -10.89 -7.45
CA VAL A 71 18.05 -11.18 -8.67
C VAL A 71 17.15 -11.15 -9.91
N LEU A 72 15.91 -11.65 -9.80
CA LEU A 72 14.93 -11.56 -10.87
C LEU A 72 14.60 -10.10 -11.22
N GLU A 73 14.36 -9.27 -10.22
CA GLU A 73 14.06 -7.84 -10.36
C GLU A 73 15.21 -7.14 -11.12
N ALA A 74 16.45 -7.28 -10.65
CA ALA A 74 17.62 -6.69 -11.31
C ALA A 74 17.77 -7.16 -12.77
N ARG A 75 17.49 -8.45 -13.06
CA ARG A 75 17.54 -8.98 -14.43
C ARG A 75 16.44 -8.39 -15.32
N VAL A 76 15.23 -8.23 -14.78
CA VAL A 76 14.11 -7.65 -15.53
C VAL A 76 14.36 -6.16 -15.77
N GLU A 77 14.90 -5.43 -14.80
CA GLU A 77 15.29 -4.03 -14.98
C GLU A 77 16.38 -3.87 -16.05
N ALA A 78 17.38 -4.76 -16.08
CA ALA A 78 18.44 -4.77 -17.08
C ALA A 78 17.98 -5.22 -18.50
N SER A 79 16.72 -5.65 -18.66
CA SER A 79 16.23 -6.20 -19.94
C SER A 79 15.86 -5.13 -20.98
N HIS A 80 15.80 -3.85 -20.60
CA HIS A 80 15.38 -2.73 -21.45
C HIS A 80 13.99 -2.91 -22.12
N LEU A 81 13.13 -3.74 -21.53
CA LEU A 81 11.76 -3.94 -22.00
C LEU A 81 10.87 -2.73 -21.66
N SER A 82 9.76 -2.58 -22.38
CA SER A 82 8.70 -1.64 -21.98
C SER A 82 8.15 -2.01 -20.60
N PRO A 83 7.58 -1.05 -19.83
CA PRO A 83 7.08 -1.32 -18.48
C PRO A 83 6.07 -2.48 -18.42
N ASP A 84 5.17 -2.57 -19.40
CA ASP A 84 4.16 -3.62 -19.46
C ASP A 84 4.79 -4.99 -19.73
N SER A 85 5.74 -5.05 -20.67
CA SER A 85 6.48 -6.28 -20.97
C SER A 85 7.37 -6.72 -19.82
N ALA A 86 8.05 -5.79 -19.16
CA ALA A 86 8.86 -6.06 -17.96
C ALA A 86 8.00 -6.62 -16.83
N ARG A 87 6.82 -6.02 -16.58
CA ARG A 87 5.85 -6.51 -15.59
C ARG A 87 5.37 -7.92 -15.93
N ALA A 88 5.03 -8.19 -17.19
CA ALA A 88 4.59 -9.51 -17.61
C ALA A 88 5.70 -10.56 -17.39
N LEU A 89 6.94 -10.24 -17.78
CA LEU A 89 8.11 -11.09 -17.60
C LEU A 89 8.38 -11.39 -16.12
N PHE A 90 8.38 -10.36 -15.27
CA PHE A 90 8.57 -10.52 -13.83
C PHE A 90 7.53 -11.47 -13.23
N GLN A 91 6.26 -11.27 -13.57
CA GLN A 91 5.17 -12.09 -13.02
C GLN A 91 5.27 -13.55 -13.47
N GLN A 92 5.59 -13.79 -14.75
CA GLN A 92 5.81 -15.13 -15.27
C GLN A 92 6.97 -15.82 -14.54
N GLN A 93 8.12 -15.15 -14.42
CA GLN A 93 9.32 -15.73 -13.83
C GLN A 93 9.22 -15.89 -12.31
N LYS A 94 8.55 -14.97 -11.62
CA LYS A 94 8.21 -15.11 -10.20
C LYS A 94 7.37 -16.36 -9.96
N ASN A 95 6.33 -16.58 -10.77
CA ASN A 95 5.48 -17.76 -10.64
C ASN A 95 6.27 -19.06 -10.85
N GLU A 96 7.23 -19.03 -11.79
CA GLU A 96 8.14 -20.15 -12.02
C GLU A 96 9.09 -20.39 -10.83
N ILE A 97 9.65 -19.35 -10.22
CA ILE A 97 10.46 -19.46 -8.99
C ILE A 97 9.65 -20.11 -7.87
N LEU A 98 8.42 -19.65 -7.64
CA LEU A 98 7.55 -20.22 -6.60
C LEU A 98 7.26 -21.69 -6.87
N ARG A 99 6.92 -22.04 -8.13
CA ARG A 99 6.66 -23.42 -8.55
C ARG A 99 7.86 -24.33 -8.32
N LYS A 100 9.07 -23.90 -8.73
CA LYS A 100 10.32 -24.65 -8.53
C LYS A 100 10.69 -24.86 -7.06
N ASN A 101 10.12 -24.06 -6.18
CA ASN A 101 10.36 -24.10 -4.75
C ASN A 101 9.21 -24.75 -3.96
N ASP A 102 8.26 -25.38 -4.64
CA ASP A 102 7.07 -26.01 -4.06
C ASP A 102 6.21 -25.05 -3.22
N VAL A 103 6.23 -23.77 -3.60
CA VAL A 103 5.39 -22.75 -2.97
C VAL A 103 4.13 -22.56 -3.80
N PRO A 104 2.93 -22.75 -3.21
CA PRO A 104 1.67 -22.51 -3.90
C PRO A 104 1.60 -21.09 -4.48
N GLN A 105 1.37 -20.98 -5.79
CA GLN A 105 1.16 -19.70 -6.46
C GLN A 105 -0.20 -19.10 -6.07
N LYS A 106 -1.21 -19.98 -6.01
CA LYS A 106 -2.53 -19.70 -5.47
C LYS A 106 -2.37 -19.67 -3.94
N ASP A 107 -2.90 -18.64 -3.29
CA ASP A 107 -2.85 -18.45 -1.83
C ASP A 107 -1.59 -17.84 -1.23
N SER A 108 -0.89 -16.91 -1.88
CA SER A 108 -0.07 -15.86 -1.24
C SER A 108 0.83 -16.29 -0.05
N LEU A 109 1.27 -17.55 0.03
CA LEU A 109 1.89 -18.13 1.22
C LEU A 109 3.19 -17.41 1.56
N LEU A 110 3.98 -17.08 0.53
CA LEU A 110 5.15 -16.22 0.65
C LEU A 110 4.78 -14.83 1.19
N GLN A 111 3.74 -14.19 0.65
CA GLN A 111 3.31 -12.86 1.09
C GLN A 111 2.81 -12.85 2.54
N ARG A 112 2.08 -13.89 2.96
CA ARG A 112 1.65 -14.05 4.36
C ARG A 112 2.83 -14.29 5.29
N SER A 113 3.76 -15.14 4.89
CA SER A 113 4.97 -15.42 5.69
C SER A 113 5.83 -14.18 5.83
N TYR A 114 6.04 -13.46 4.73
CA TYR A 114 6.71 -12.16 4.74
C TYR A 114 6.01 -11.17 5.66
N ARG A 115 4.69 -11.01 5.56
CA ARG A 115 3.93 -10.10 6.43
C ARG A 115 4.04 -10.46 7.91
N TYR A 116 3.96 -11.75 8.23
CA TYR A 116 4.13 -12.24 9.59
C TYR A 116 5.50 -11.85 10.13
N TYR A 117 6.57 -12.15 9.40
CA TYR A 117 7.91 -11.77 9.84
C TYR A 117 8.05 -10.23 9.91
N ALA A 118 7.41 -9.47 9.02
CA ALA A 118 7.56 -8.01 8.91
C ALA A 118 7.07 -7.23 10.15
N VAL A 119 6.13 -7.82 10.90
CA VAL A 119 5.66 -7.24 12.16
C VAL A 119 6.40 -7.82 13.38
N ASN A 120 7.14 -8.92 13.20
CA ASN A 120 8.00 -9.52 14.22
C ASN A 120 9.44 -9.02 14.04
N HIS A 121 9.73 -7.81 14.54
CA HIS A 121 10.99 -7.07 14.31
C HIS A 121 12.26 -7.94 14.27
N LYS A 122 12.50 -8.75 15.32
CA LYS A 122 13.68 -9.61 15.41
C LYS A 122 13.79 -10.60 14.24
N ASP A 123 12.67 -11.18 13.82
CA ASP A 123 12.66 -12.15 12.72
C ASP A 123 12.98 -11.49 11.38
N MET A 124 12.48 -10.28 11.13
CA MET A 124 12.82 -9.58 9.88
C MET A 124 14.25 -9.08 9.85
N ASP A 125 14.79 -8.60 10.96
CA ASP A 125 16.18 -8.15 11.01
C ASP A 125 17.12 -9.30 10.63
N GLU A 126 16.87 -10.50 11.16
CA GLU A 126 17.61 -11.72 10.80
C GLU A 126 17.45 -12.08 9.31
N ILE A 127 16.22 -12.00 8.77
CA ILE A 127 15.95 -12.28 7.35
C ILE A 127 16.67 -11.27 6.44
N TYR A 128 16.61 -9.97 6.74
CA TYR A 128 17.25 -8.93 5.92
C TYR A 128 18.77 -9.03 5.97
N LYS A 129 19.36 -9.28 7.15
CA LYS A 129 20.81 -9.54 7.27
C LYS A 129 21.23 -10.71 6.38
N ALA A 130 20.50 -11.83 6.45
CA ALA A 130 20.80 -12.99 5.60
C ALA A 130 20.61 -12.75 4.10
N ILE A 131 19.64 -11.93 3.69
CA ILE A 131 19.45 -11.52 2.29
C ILE A 131 20.64 -10.70 1.80
N ILE A 132 21.05 -9.69 2.57
CA ILE A 132 22.18 -8.81 2.22
C ILE A 132 23.46 -9.63 2.10
N ASP A 133 23.80 -10.43 3.12
CA ASP A 133 24.97 -11.31 3.11
C ASP A 133 24.97 -12.24 1.88
N SER A 134 23.80 -12.77 1.51
CA SER A 134 23.66 -13.65 0.34
C SER A 134 23.89 -12.92 -0.98
N LEU A 135 23.44 -11.67 -1.09
CA LEU A 135 23.62 -10.85 -2.29
C LEU A 135 25.06 -10.36 -2.42
N GLU A 136 25.65 -9.86 -1.34
CA GLU A 136 27.07 -9.45 -1.27
C GLU A 136 27.99 -10.63 -1.62
N HIS A 137 27.68 -11.83 -1.13
CA HIS A 137 28.47 -13.02 -1.46
C HIS A 137 28.40 -13.38 -2.95
N ARG A 138 27.22 -13.30 -3.56
CA ARG A 138 27.07 -13.53 -5.00
C ARG A 138 27.80 -12.48 -5.82
N GLU A 139 27.72 -11.21 -5.42
CA GLU A 139 28.43 -10.12 -6.09
C GLU A 139 29.94 -10.30 -6.02
N ALA A 140 30.48 -10.65 -4.85
CA ALA A 140 31.91 -10.90 -4.66
C ALA A 140 32.41 -12.06 -5.54
N LEU A 141 31.62 -13.14 -5.66
CA LEU A 141 31.93 -14.25 -6.56
C LEU A 141 31.97 -13.82 -8.03
N LEU A 142 31.07 -12.91 -8.45
CA LEU A 142 31.05 -12.36 -9.81
C LEU A 142 32.22 -11.40 -10.07
N ASN A 143 32.63 -10.64 -9.05
CA ASN A 143 33.68 -9.63 -9.15
C ASN A 143 35.09 -10.17 -8.83
N GLY A 144 35.21 -11.45 -8.42
CA GLY A 144 36.48 -12.06 -8.05
C GLY A 144 37.09 -11.50 -6.76
N THR A 145 36.31 -10.82 -5.92
CA THR A 145 36.76 -10.25 -4.64
C THR A 145 36.45 -11.22 -3.49
N PRO A 146 37.30 -11.31 -2.45
CA PRO A 146 36.96 -12.08 -1.26
C PRO A 146 35.84 -11.38 -0.49
N THR A 147 34.79 -12.11 -0.10
CA THR A 147 33.75 -11.56 0.78
C THR A 147 34.32 -11.23 2.16
N LYS A 148 34.32 -9.96 2.54
CA LYS A 148 34.53 -9.56 3.94
C LYS A 148 33.18 -9.66 4.64
N LYS A 149 33.09 -10.45 5.72
CA LYS A 149 31.89 -10.48 6.57
C LYS A 149 31.71 -9.08 7.17
N THR A 150 30.68 -8.39 6.74
CA THR A 150 30.30 -7.04 7.16
C THR A 150 29.27 -7.20 8.26
N ASP A 151 29.64 -6.87 9.50
CA ASP A 151 28.66 -6.83 10.58
C ASP A 151 27.78 -5.59 10.37
N HIS A 152 26.59 -5.79 9.80
CA HIS A 152 25.59 -4.74 9.71
C HIS A 152 25.02 -4.47 11.13
N PRO A 153 25.07 -3.21 11.61
CA PRO A 153 24.65 -2.84 12.96
C PRO A 153 23.20 -3.25 13.26
#